data_AF-A0A954M5F3-F1
#
_entry.id   AF-A0A954M5F3-F1
#
_cell.length_a   1.000
_cell.length_b   1.000
_cell.length_c   1.000
_cell.angle_alpha   90.00
_cell.angle_beta   90.00
_cell.angle_gamma   90.00
#
_symmetry.space_group_name_H-M   'P 1'
#
loop_
_entity.id
_entity.type
_entity.pdbx_description
1 polymer ?
#
loop_
_entity_poly.entity_id
_entity_poly.type
_entity_poly.pdbx_seq_one_letter_code
_entity_poly.pdbx_strand_id
1 'polypeptide(L)'
;MNCITRRIATTILAIALFPSLLVFPARAEGPSALPDPDGKPADMSRPVKVYILMGQSNMLEMGKVGGDKEGTLEHAVKSEGKYPYLVDEAGNWTVRQDVRNVAVMGSGGPGRTQVRKNDWLKGAGGK
;
A
#
# COMPACT_ATOMS: atom_id res chain seq x y z
N MET A 1 -36.85 11.11 -59.60
CA MET A 1 -36.84 10.15 -60.74
C MET A 1 -35.93 8.99 -60.38
N ASN A 2 -36.47 7.78 -60.45
CA ASN A 2 -35.89 6.50 -60.04
C ASN A 2 -34.69 6.07 -60.91
N CYS A 3 -33.77 5.30 -60.31
CA CYS A 3 -33.28 3.97 -60.75
C CYS A 3 -31.95 3.68 -60.03
N ILE A 4 -31.88 2.77 -59.04
CA ILE A 4 -31.62 1.32 -59.19
C ILE A 4 -30.39 1.10 -60.11
N THR A 5 -29.26 0.56 -59.64
CA THR A 5 -29.01 -0.90 -59.69
C THR A 5 -27.77 -1.31 -58.87
N ARG A 6 -27.92 -2.46 -58.20
CA ARG A 6 -27.01 -3.24 -57.34
C ARG A 6 -25.69 -3.61 -58.00
N ARG A 7 -24.59 -3.71 -57.22
CA ARG A 7 -23.67 -4.86 -57.26
C ARG A 7 -23.16 -5.20 -55.85
N ILE A 8 -23.48 -6.43 -55.46
CA ILE A 8 -23.09 -7.13 -54.25
C ILE A 8 -21.65 -7.63 -54.48
N ALA A 9 -20.72 -7.30 -53.58
CA ALA A 9 -19.42 -7.95 -53.51
C ALA A 9 -19.14 -8.30 -52.04
N THR A 10 -19.62 -9.49 -51.69
CA THR A 10 -19.41 -10.20 -50.43
C THR A 10 -17.91 -10.35 -50.19
N THR A 11 -17.36 -9.65 -49.20
CA THR A 11 -15.99 -9.93 -48.73
C THR A 11 -16.11 -10.89 -47.56
N ILE A 12 -15.64 -12.12 -47.76
CA ILE A 12 -15.72 -13.22 -46.79
C ILE A 12 -14.78 -12.91 -45.62
N LEU A 13 -15.36 -12.78 -44.42
CA LEU A 13 -14.67 -12.65 -43.14
C LEU A 13 -14.15 -14.04 -42.71
N ALA A 14 -12.85 -14.27 -42.80
CA ALA A 14 -12.22 -15.45 -42.23
C ALA A 14 -11.87 -15.19 -40.75
N ILE A 15 -12.70 -15.69 -39.83
CA ILE A 15 -12.41 -15.69 -38.39
C ILE A 15 -11.58 -16.95 -38.08
N ALA A 16 -10.28 -16.78 -37.86
CA ALA A 16 -9.42 -17.83 -37.35
C ALA A 16 -9.73 -18.07 -35.86
N LEU A 17 -10.25 -19.26 -35.54
CA LEU A 17 -10.54 -19.68 -34.17
C LEU A 17 -9.22 -20.11 -33.48
N PHE A 18 -8.55 -19.17 -32.82
CA PHE A 18 -7.41 -19.47 -31.94
C PHE A 18 -7.94 -20.00 -30.59
N PRO A 19 -7.56 -21.21 -30.14
CA PRO A 19 -7.92 -21.68 -28.81
C PRO A 19 -7.18 -20.86 -27.77
N SER A 20 -7.94 -20.06 -27.01
CA SER A 20 -7.43 -19.25 -25.92
C SER A 20 -6.93 -20.17 -24.80
N LEU A 21 -5.60 -20.27 -24.65
CA LEU A 21 -4.99 -20.85 -23.46
C LEU A 21 -5.44 -20.02 -22.25
N LEU A 22 -6.29 -20.58 -21.41
CA LEU A 22 -6.60 -20.05 -20.09
C LEU A 22 -5.34 -20.14 -19.22
N VAL A 23 -4.49 -19.12 -19.29
CA VAL A 23 -3.43 -18.88 -18.32
C VAL A 23 -4.12 -18.44 -17.03
N PHE A 24 -4.29 -19.36 -16.09
CA PHE A 24 -4.63 -18.99 -14.72
C PHE A 24 -3.43 -18.24 -14.12
N PRO A 25 -3.54 -16.96 -13.74
CA PRO A 25 -2.49 -16.35 -12.93
C PRO A 25 -2.37 -17.14 -11.63
N ALA A 26 -1.21 -17.78 -11.44
CA ALA A 26 -0.83 -18.31 -10.14
C ALA A 26 -0.92 -17.15 -9.13
N ARG A 27 -1.91 -17.22 -8.24
CA ARG A 27 -2.02 -16.31 -7.11
C ARG A 27 -0.79 -16.58 -6.25
N ALA A 28 0.17 -15.65 -6.28
CA ALA A 28 1.28 -15.66 -5.34
C ALA A 28 0.67 -15.72 -3.94
N GLU A 29 0.91 -16.82 -3.21
CA GLU A 29 0.68 -16.85 -1.77
C GLU A 29 1.56 -15.76 -1.18
N GLY A 30 0.92 -14.69 -0.68
CA GLY A 30 1.60 -13.64 0.03
C GLY A 30 2.37 -14.21 1.22
N PRO A 31 3.37 -13.47 1.72
CA PRO A 31 4.17 -13.93 2.86
C PRO A 31 3.26 -14.41 4.00
N SER A 32 3.64 -15.52 4.64
CA SER A 32 2.97 -16.04 5.83
C SER A 32 2.67 -14.89 6.77
N ALA A 33 1.44 -14.82 7.30
CA ALA A 33 1.05 -13.80 8.27
C ALA A 33 2.16 -13.66 9.31
N LEU A 34 2.79 -12.47 9.35
CA LEU A 34 3.78 -12.19 10.38
C LEU A 34 3.05 -12.23 11.73
N PRO A 35 3.70 -12.76 12.78
CA PRO A 35 3.10 -12.76 14.10
C PRO A 35 2.85 -11.31 14.53
N ASP A 36 1.77 -11.12 15.29
CA ASP A 36 1.47 -9.83 15.89
C ASP A 36 2.61 -9.39 16.81
N PRO A 37 2.75 -8.06 17.04
CA PRO A 37 3.79 -7.53 17.91
C PRO A 37 3.68 -8.12 19.32
N ASP A 38 4.75 -8.73 19.80
CA ASP A 38 4.79 -9.38 21.14
C ASP A 38 5.05 -8.38 22.29
N GLY A 39 5.18 -7.09 21.97
CA GLY A 39 5.45 -6.02 22.93
C GLY A 39 6.87 -6.01 23.49
N LYS A 40 7.76 -6.91 23.05
CA LYS A 40 9.14 -6.98 23.55
C LYS A 40 10.06 -6.03 22.78
N PRO A 41 11.14 -5.56 23.43
CA PRO A 41 12.16 -4.79 22.73
C PRO A 41 12.95 -5.67 21.75
N ALA A 42 13.61 -5.03 20.78
CA ALA A 42 14.48 -5.70 19.84
C ALA A 42 15.66 -6.39 20.55
N ASP A 43 16.03 -7.57 20.07
CA ASP A 43 17.26 -8.26 20.47
C ASP A 43 18.48 -7.56 19.87
N MET A 44 19.20 -6.84 20.73
CA MET A 44 20.37 -6.04 20.36
C MET A 44 21.63 -6.87 20.06
N SER A 45 21.60 -8.19 20.29
CA SER A 45 22.67 -9.11 19.87
C SER A 45 22.63 -9.40 18.37
N ARG A 46 21.50 -9.13 17.72
CA ARG A 46 21.29 -9.34 16.29
C ARG A 46 21.55 -8.07 15.49
N PRO A 47 21.95 -8.20 14.21
CA PRO A 47 22.07 -7.05 13.33
C PRO A 47 20.75 -6.29 13.16
N VAL A 48 20.84 -4.96 13.17
CA VAL A 48 19.71 -4.07 12.87
C VAL A 48 19.40 -4.11 11.37
N LYS A 49 18.11 -4.23 11.03
CA LYS A 49 17.63 -4.08 9.65
C LYS A 49 17.17 -2.64 9.43
N VAL A 50 17.73 -1.99 8.41
CA VAL A 50 17.42 -0.60 8.08
C VAL A 50 16.68 -0.56 6.76
N TYR A 51 15.46 0.00 6.78
CA TYR A 51 14.65 0.24 5.59
C TYR A 51 14.62 1.73 5.32
N ILE A 52 15.20 2.15 4.20
CA ILE A 52 15.26 3.56 3.81
C ILE A 52 14.13 3.83 2.84
N LEU A 53 13.17 4.64 3.29
CA LEU A 53 12.07 5.13 2.48
C LEU A 53 12.44 6.52 1.96
N MET A 54 12.56 6.68 0.64
CA MET A 54 12.95 7.93 0.00
C MET A 54 11.99 8.28 -1.12
N GLY A 55 11.70 9.56 -1.27
CA GLY A 55 10.81 10.06 -2.30
C GLY A 55 10.56 11.57 -2.15
N GLN A 56 9.65 12.09 -2.97
CA GLN A 56 9.18 13.47 -2.89
C GLN A 56 7.99 13.59 -1.93
N SER A 57 7.02 14.47 -2.23
CA SER A 57 5.93 14.89 -1.33
C SER A 57 5.09 13.76 -0.74
N ASN A 58 4.94 12.64 -1.46
CA ASN A 58 4.13 11.51 -0.98
C ASN A 58 4.78 10.73 0.18
N MET A 59 6.06 10.96 0.47
CA MET A 59 6.76 10.40 1.64
C MET A 59 6.67 11.30 2.88
N LEU A 60 6.11 12.52 2.76
CA LEU A 60 6.05 13.49 3.85
C LEU A 60 4.95 13.20 4.88
N GLU A 61 4.41 11.98 4.90
CA GLU A 61 3.37 11.54 5.84
C GLU A 61 2.12 12.47 5.84
N MET A 62 1.77 13.10 4.71
CA MET A 62 0.60 14.01 4.59
C MET A 62 -0.76 13.29 4.57
N GLY A 63 -0.77 11.98 4.81
CA GLY A 63 -2.00 11.20 4.90
C GLY A 63 -2.74 11.49 6.21
N LYS A 64 -4.07 11.51 6.16
CA LYS A 64 -4.88 11.70 7.37
C LYS A 64 -5.06 10.38 8.09
N VAL A 65 -4.49 10.27 9.29
CA VAL A 65 -4.57 9.02 10.06
C VAL A 65 -5.92 8.91 10.77
N GLY A 66 -6.30 9.93 11.53
CA GLY A 66 -7.51 9.92 12.35
C GLY A 66 -8.78 10.38 11.61
N GLY A 67 -9.92 9.82 11.99
CA GLY A 67 -11.25 10.20 11.52
C GLY A 67 -12.09 9.02 11.06
N ASP A 68 -13.39 9.26 10.97
CA ASP A 68 -14.42 8.30 10.54
C ASP A 68 -14.78 8.42 9.06
N LYS A 69 -14.23 9.42 8.36
CA LYS A 69 -14.51 9.71 6.95
C LYS A 69 -13.65 8.84 6.03
N GLU A 70 -14.23 8.52 4.87
CA GLU A 70 -13.51 7.92 3.75
C GLU A 70 -12.23 8.71 3.42
N GLY A 71 -11.14 8.00 3.15
CA GLY A 71 -9.81 8.57 2.92
C GLY A 71 -8.94 8.74 4.17
N THR A 72 -9.43 8.36 5.35
CA THR A 72 -8.61 8.27 6.58
C THR A 72 -8.13 6.84 6.83
N LEU A 73 -6.99 6.68 7.53
CA LEU A 73 -6.51 5.36 7.91
C LEU A 73 -7.45 4.67 8.91
N GLU A 74 -8.00 5.43 9.86
CA GLU A 74 -8.99 4.91 10.83
C GLU A 74 -10.23 4.34 10.16
N HIS A 75 -10.81 5.03 9.17
CA HIS A 75 -11.94 4.51 8.40
C HIS A 75 -11.57 3.24 7.61
N ALA A 76 -10.41 3.25 6.92
CA ALA A 76 -9.97 2.09 6.15
C ALA A 76 -9.79 0.84 7.03
N VAL A 77 -9.26 1.01 8.24
CA VAL A 77 -9.01 -0.12 9.15
C VAL A 77 -10.27 -0.56 9.87
N LYS A 78 -11.01 0.37 10.49
CA LYS A 78 -12.12 0.04 11.39
C LYS A 78 -13.46 -0.14 10.67
N SER A 79 -13.68 0.56 9.55
CA SER A 79 -14.94 0.51 8.80
C SER A 79 -14.85 -0.41 7.58
N GLU A 80 -13.73 -0.39 6.85
CA GLU A 80 -13.55 -1.20 5.64
C GLU A 80 -12.81 -2.53 5.89
N GLY A 81 -12.26 -2.75 7.08
CA GLY A 81 -11.53 -3.97 7.44
C GLY A 81 -10.19 -4.16 6.71
N LYS A 82 -9.61 -3.08 6.16
CA LYS A 82 -8.31 -3.12 5.50
C LYS A 82 -7.18 -3.12 6.54
N TYR A 83 -6.05 -3.70 6.16
CA TYR A 83 -4.84 -3.71 7.00
C TYR A 83 -5.07 -4.26 8.42
N PRO A 84 -5.66 -5.47 8.57
CA PRO A 84 -6.02 -6.02 9.88
C PRO A 84 -4.83 -6.14 10.83
N TYR A 85 -3.61 -6.29 10.29
CA TYR A 85 -2.35 -6.34 11.03
C TYR A 85 -1.94 -5.02 11.72
N LEU A 86 -2.70 -3.93 11.54
CA LEU A 86 -2.43 -2.66 12.22
C LEU A 86 -3.13 -2.56 13.58
N VAL A 87 -4.11 -3.41 13.87
CA VAL A 87 -4.87 -3.41 15.13
C VAL A 87 -4.76 -4.76 15.84
N ASP A 88 -4.88 -4.73 17.16
CA ASP A 88 -4.96 -5.95 17.98
C ASP A 88 -6.38 -6.54 17.97
N GLU A 89 -6.55 -7.68 18.65
CA GLU A 89 -7.85 -8.36 18.79
C GLU A 89 -8.92 -7.48 19.46
N ALA A 90 -8.52 -6.47 20.24
CA ALA A 90 -9.41 -5.51 20.88
C ALA A 90 -9.69 -4.26 20.01
N GLY A 91 -9.12 -4.20 18.79
CA GLY A 91 -9.28 -3.08 17.86
C GLY A 91 -8.44 -1.85 18.18
N ASN A 92 -7.48 -1.97 19.10
CA ASN A 92 -6.51 -0.91 19.40
C ASN A 92 -5.35 -0.93 18.43
N TRP A 93 -4.73 0.23 18.20
CA TRP A 93 -3.56 0.31 17.35
C TRP A 93 -2.38 -0.48 17.92
N THR A 94 -1.82 -1.35 17.09
CA THR A 94 -0.58 -2.06 17.45
C THR A 94 0.60 -1.10 17.53
N VAL A 95 1.53 -1.44 18.43
CA VAL A 95 2.80 -0.72 18.61
C VAL A 95 3.95 -1.72 18.57
N ARG A 96 4.97 -1.41 17.77
CA ARG A 96 6.22 -2.18 17.66
C ARG A 96 7.27 -1.59 18.57
N GLN A 97 7.55 -2.28 19.68
CA GLN A 97 8.62 -1.91 20.64
C GLN A 97 10.02 -2.30 20.14
N ASP A 98 10.10 -2.91 18.96
CA ASP A 98 11.31 -3.38 18.31
C ASP A 98 11.63 -2.62 17.00
N VAL A 99 10.74 -1.71 16.55
CA VAL A 99 10.90 -0.96 15.30
C VAL A 99 10.77 0.54 15.53
N ARG A 100 11.79 1.30 15.13
CA ARG A 100 11.76 2.78 15.17
C ARG A 100 11.31 3.34 13.82
N ASN A 101 10.37 4.29 13.85
CA ASN A 101 10.05 5.14 12.72
C ASN A 101 10.75 6.49 12.89
N VAL A 102 11.75 6.74 12.04
CA VAL A 102 12.52 7.97 12.01
C VAL A 102 12.26 8.69 10.69
N ALA A 103 11.77 9.92 10.78
CA ALA A 103 11.60 10.78 9.62
C ALA A 103 12.57 11.95 9.72
N VAL A 104 13.36 12.16 8.67
CA VAL A 104 14.23 13.33 8.51
C VAL A 104 13.83 14.08 7.25
N MET A 105 13.83 15.41 7.31
CA MET A 105 13.46 16.26 6.18
C MET A 105 14.42 17.43 6.08
N GLY A 106 14.89 17.73 4.88
CA GLY A 106 15.74 18.88 4.59
C GLY A 106 15.06 19.84 3.61
N SER A 107 15.31 21.14 3.76
CA SER A 107 14.78 22.17 2.86
C SER A 107 15.74 22.53 1.71
N GLY A 108 16.58 21.60 1.26
CA GLY A 108 17.44 21.78 0.08
C GLY A 108 18.79 22.49 0.28
N GLY A 109 19.31 22.60 1.51
CA GLY A 109 20.63 23.21 1.77
C GLY A 109 21.41 22.54 2.90
N PRO A 110 22.76 22.67 2.94
CA PRO A 110 23.59 22.12 4.01
C PRO A 110 23.12 22.56 5.39
N GLY A 111 23.04 21.63 6.35
CA GLY A 111 22.62 21.91 7.73
C GLY A 111 21.13 22.21 7.92
N ARG A 112 20.30 22.10 6.86
CA ARG A 112 18.85 22.33 6.93
C ARG A 112 18.03 21.05 7.14
N THR A 113 18.68 19.93 7.42
CA THR A 113 18.03 18.65 7.74
C THR A 113 17.60 18.65 9.20
N GLN A 114 16.32 18.37 9.45
CA GLN A 114 15.75 18.24 10.78
C GLN A 114 15.12 16.86 10.96
N VAL A 115 15.27 16.31 12.16
CA VAL A 115 14.50 15.15 12.60
C VAL A 115 13.06 15.60 12.84
N ARG A 116 12.11 15.02 12.11
CA ARG A 116 10.68 15.30 12.21
C ARG A 116 10.00 14.37 13.21
N LYS A 117 10.44 13.10 13.23
CA LYS A 117 9.88 12.04 14.05
C LYS A 117 10.97 11.07 14.46
N ASN A 118 10.89 10.55 15.68
CA ASN A 118 11.75 9.47 16.14
C ASN A 118 11.07 8.66 17.24
N ASP A 119 10.03 7.92 16.87
CA ASP A 119 9.18 7.18 17.80
C ASP A 119 9.18 5.68 17.47
N TRP A 120 8.56 4.89 18.34
CA TRP A 120 8.16 3.52 18.01
C TRP A 120 7.16 3.51 16.85
N LEU A 121 7.26 2.50 15.98
CA LEU A 121 6.30 2.32 14.90
C LEU A 121 4.95 1.92 15.50
N LYS A 122 3.90 2.68 15.19
CA LYS A 122 2.53 2.48 15.66
C LYS A 122 1.54 2.78 14.54
N GLY A 123 0.38 2.13 14.57
CA GLY A 123 -0.70 2.35 13.59
C GLY A 123 -1.31 3.77 13.65
N ALA A 124 -1.17 4.46 14.77
CA ALA A 124 -1.63 5.84 14.96
C ALA A 124 -0.50 6.88 14.95
N GLY A 125 -0.61 7.89 14.10
CA GLY A 125 0.20 9.11 14.14
C GLY A 125 -0.62 10.29 14.66
N GLY A 126 -0.01 11.16 15.47
CA GLY A 126 -0.66 12.38 15.95
C GLY A 126 -0.79 13.40 14.82
N LYS A 127 -2.04 13.85 14.61
CA LYS A 127 -2.58 14.74 13.57
C LYS A 127 -2.72 14.14 12.17
#